data_AF-A0A3S1M7D9-F1
#
_entry.id   AF-A0A3S1M7D9-F1
#
_cell.length_a   1.000
_cell.length_b   1.000
_cell.length_c   1.000
_cell.angle_alpha   90.00
_cell.angle_beta   90.00
_cell.angle_gamma   90.00
#
_symmetry.space_group_name_H-M   'P 1'
#
loop_
_entity.id
_entity.type
_entity.pdbx_description
1 polymer ?
#
loop_
_entity_poly.entity_id
_entity_poly.type
_entity_poly.pdbx_seq_one_letter_code
_entity_poly.pdbx_strand_id
1 'polypeptide(L)'
;LDFRMSTTCVYSDIVLPTATWYEKNDLNTSDMHPFIHPLSAAVDPAWEARSDWDIYKGLARAFSEVAPEVLGVEQDVVLTPTQHDTPGEIAQPFDVADWKRGEIEPIPGRTMPAVSVVKRDYPNLYARFTALGPLMTEAGNGGKGINWKT
;
A
#
# COMPACT_ATOMS: atom_id res chain seq x y z
N LEU A 1 2.58 8.33 -14.17
CA LEU A 1 2.79 9.63 -13.50
C LEU A 1 4.26 9.94 -13.64
N ASP A 2 4.60 11.04 -14.28
CA ASP A 2 6.01 11.45 -14.46
C ASP A 2 6.05 12.96 -14.75
N PHE A 3 7.14 13.62 -14.39
CA PHE A 3 7.37 15.04 -14.69
C PHE A 3 8.17 15.22 -16.00
N ARG A 4 8.60 14.12 -16.61
CA ARG A 4 9.22 14.07 -17.93
C ARG A 4 8.59 12.97 -18.79
N MET A 5 8.67 13.10 -20.10
CA MET A 5 8.24 12.05 -21.02
C MET A 5 9.29 10.92 -21.06
N SER A 6 9.30 10.07 -20.04
CA SER A 6 10.18 8.90 -19.97
C SER A 6 9.77 7.84 -20.99
N THR A 7 10.65 6.85 -21.25
CA THR A 7 10.32 5.74 -22.14
C THR A 7 9.05 5.02 -21.69
N THR A 8 8.84 4.83 -20.39
CA THR A 8 7.58 4.27 -19.87
C THR A 8 6.38 5.11 -20.28
N CYS A 9 6.46 6.44 -20.15
CA CYS A 9 5.38 7.34 -20.54
C CYS A 9 5.07 7.28 -22.04
N VAL A 10 6.08 7.17 -22.91
CA VAL A 10 5.88 7.03 -24.37
C VAL A 10 5.06 5.79 -24.73
N TYR A 11 5.15 4.73 -23.92
CA TYR A 11 4.42 3.48 -24.11
C TYR A 11 3.22 3.31 -23.16
N SER A 12 2.84 4.36 -22.41
CA SER A 12 1.68 4.32 -21.51
C SER A 12 0.43 4.84 -22.22
N ASP A 13 -0.74 4.28 -21.90
CA ASP A 13 -2.02 4.77 -22.43
C ASP A 13 -2.40 6.15 -21.85
N ILE A 14 -2.08 6.37 -20.57
CA ILE A 14 -2.37 7.62 -19.87
C ILE A 14 -1.11 8.07 -19.13
N VAL A 15 -0.73 9.33 -19.37
CA VAL A 15 0.36 10.01 -18.67
C VAL A 15 -0.21 11.19 -17.91
N LEU A 16 -0.07 11.17 -16.58
CA LEU A 16 -0.45 12.28 -15.71
C LEU A 16 0.81 13.07 -15.30
N PRO A 17 0.80 14.42 -15.43
CA PRO A 17 1.94 15.25 -15.07
C PRO A 17 2.08 15.30 -13.53
N THR A 18 3.18 14.76 -13.00
CA THR A 18 3.49 14.89 -11.57
C THR A 18 4.42 16.08 -11.32
N ALA A 19 4.38 16.63 -10.11
CA ALA A 19 5.27 17.70 -9.66
C ALA A 19 6.73 17.19 -9.55
N THR A 20 7.68 18.05 -9.90
CA THR A 20 9.10 17.79 -9.65
C THR A 20 9.39 17.80 -8.14
N TRP A 21 10.62 17.44 -7.76
CA TRP A 21 11.04 17.44 -6.36
C TRP A 21 11.08 18.85 -5.73
N TYR A 22 11.10 19.91 -6.53
CA TYR A 22 11.11 21.31 -6.06
C TYR A 22 9.71 21.95 -6.00
N GLU A 23 8.66 21.17 -6.24
CA GLU A 23 7.28 21.65 -6.36
C GLU A 23 6.34 20.89 -5.41
N LYS A 24 6.89 20.11 -4.46
CA LYS A 24 6.11 19.31 -3.51
C LYS A 24 6.79 19.18 -2.16
N ASN A 25 5.98 18.87 -1.14
CA ASN A 25 6.46 18.59 0.21
C ASN A 25 6.51 17.08 0.43
N ASP A 26 7.65 16.57 0.89
CA ASP A 26 7.86 15.17 1.24
C ASP A 26 9.08 15.02 2.16
N LEU A 27 9.44 13.80 2.56
CA LEU A 27 10.62 13.50 3.39
C LEU A 27 11.57 12.55 2.67
N ASN A 28 12.87 12.68 2.93
CA ASN A 28 13.90 11.78 2.41
C ASN A 28 14.90 11.36 3.51
N THR A 29 15.36 10.12 3.41
CA THR A 29 16.40 9.49 4.24
C THR A 29 17.25 8.56 3.37
N SER A 30 18.47 8.22 3.81
CA SER A 30 19.35 7.27 3.11
C SER A 30 20.21 6.48 4.09
N ASP A 31 20.62 5.26 3.72
CA ASP A 31 21.59 4.42 4.43
C ASP A 31 22.93 5.12 4.70
N MET A 32 23.29 6.11 3.88
CA MET A 32 24.62 6.75 3.91
C MET A 32 24.83 7.69 5.11
N HIS A 33 23.76 8.14 5.78
CA HIS A 33 23.84 9.11 6.86
C HIS A 33 22.62 9.08 7.78
N PRO A 34 22.71 9.59 9.04
CA PRO A 34 21.61 9.52 10.00
C PRO A 34 20.61 10.69 9.92
N PHE A 35 20.62 11.48 8.84
CA PHE A 35 19.75 12.65 8.71
C PHE A 35 18.43 12.33 8.00
N ILE A 36 17.35 12.95 8.49
CA ILE A 36 16.08 13.11 7.78
C ILE A 36 15.94 14.57 7.34
N HIS A 37 15.54 14.79 6.11
CA HIS A 37 15.34 16.15 5.57
C HIS A 37 14.17 16.20 4.59
N PRO A 38 13.55 17.39 4.42
CA PRO A 38 12.39 17.52 3.56
C PRO A 38 12.74 17.71 2.08
N LEU A 39 11.79 17.40 1.22
CA LEU A 39 11.54 18.12 -0.03
C LEU A 39 10.59 19.26 0.29
N SER A 40 10.77 20.41 -0.33
CA SER A 40 9.92 21.58 -0.11
C SER A 40 9.55 22.21 -1.45
N ALA A 41 8.27 22.57 -1.58
CA ALA A 41 7.78 23.30 -2.74
C ALA A 41 8.40 24.71 -2.75
N ALA A 42 9.38 24.94 -3.62
CA ALA A 42 9.95 26.25 -3.87
C ALA A 42 8.95 27.17 -4.58
N VAL A 43 8.11 26.57 -5.43
CA VAL A 43 6.98 27.19 -6.14
C VAL A 43 5.87 26.15 -6.27
N ASP A 44 4.66 26.61 -6.62
CA ASP A 44 3.57 25.71 -6.98
C ASP A 44 3.96 24.89 -8.24
N PRO A 45 3.48 23.64 -8.37
CA PRO A 45 3.73 22.83 -9.56
C PRO A 45 3.38 23.55 -10.86
N ALA A 46 4.32 23.58 -11.80
CA ALA A 46 4.11 24.26 -13.07
C ALA A 46 2.98 23.62 -13.90
N TRP A 47 2.24 24.47 -14.62
CA TRP A 47 1.10 24.08 -15.46
C TRP A 47 0.02 23.32 -14.67
N GLU A 48 -0.36 22.14 -15.15
CA GLU A 48 -1.40 21.30 -14.54
C GLU A 48 -0.80 20.16 -13.69
N ALA A 49 0.51 20.21 -13.42
CA ALA A 49 1.18 19.21 -12.60
C ALA A 49 0.59 19.21 -11.17
N ARG A 50 0.63 18.04 -10.53
CA ARG A 50 0.19 17.86 -9.14
C ARG A 50 1.16 16.93 -8.42
N SER A 51 1.26 17.05 -7.10
CA SER A 51 2.02 16.07 -6.31
C SER A 51 1.43 14.66 -6.49
N ASP A 52 2.26 13.61 -6.38
CA ASP A 52 1.77 12.23 -6.46
C ASP A 52 0.66 11.96 -5.43
N TRP A 53 0.78 12.55 -4.23
CA TRP A 53 -0.24 12.53 -3.17
C TRP A 53 -1.57 13.09 -3.65
N ASP A 54 -1.57 14.26 -4.28
CA ASP A 54 -2.81 14.91 -4.75
C ASP A 54 -3.38 14.22 -5.99
N ILE A 55 -2.55 13.62 -6.86
CA ILE A 55 -3.01 12.79 -7.97
C ILE A 55 -3.77 11.58 -7.42
N TYR A 56 -3.17 10.79 -6.53
CA TYR A 56 -3.84 9.62 -5.96
C TYR A 56 -5.04 9.98 -5.10
N LYS A 57 -5.00 11.09 -4.36
CA LYS A 57 -6.15 11.63 -3.63
C LYS A 57 -7.31 11.98 -4.57
N GLY A 58 -7.02 12.60 -5.71
CA GLY A 58 -8.00 12.91 -6.75
C GLY A 58 -8.60 11.66 -7.39
N LEU A 59 -7.77 10.67 -7.70
CA LEU A 59 -8.21 9.36 -8.19
C LEU A 59 -9.09 8.63 -7.17
N ALA A 60 -8.73 8.65 -5.89
CA ALA A 60 -9.53 8.05 -4.83
C ALA A 60 -10.90 8.72 -4.72
N ARG A 61 -10.99 10.05 -4.91
CA ARG A 61 -12.27 10.77 -4.97
C ARG A 61 -13.12 10.31 -6.15
N ALA A 62 -12.58 10.38 -7.36
CA ALA A 62 -13.30 9.99 -8.57
C ALA A 62 -13.74 8.52 -8.51
N PHE A 63 -12.88 7.64 -8.01
CA PHE A 63 -13.22 6.23 -7.79
C PHE A 63 -14.36 6.08 -6.79
N SER A 64 -14.36 6.83 -5.68
CA SER A 64 -15.43 6.75 -4.67
C SER A 64 -16.78 7.22 -5.21
N GLU A 65 -16.79 8.14 -6.17
CA GLU A 65 -17.99 8.61 -6.87
C GLU A 65 -18.53 7.57 -7.86
N VAL A 66 -17.65 6.86 -8.59
CA VAL A 66 -18.01 5.87 -9.61
C VAL A 66 -18.28 4.49 -9.02
N ALA A 67 -17.56 4.08 -7.98
CA ALA A 67 -17.62 2.73 -7.41
C ALA A 67 -19.04 2.25 -7.07
N PRO A 68 -19.95 3.07 -6.49
CA PRO A 68 -21.31 2.64 -6.15
C PRO A 68 -22.15 2.10 -7.31
N GLU A 69 -21.76 2.33 -8.57
CA GLU A 69 -22.40 1.72 -9.74
C GLU A 69 -22.31 0.19 -9.72
N VAL A 70 -21.26 -0.38 -9.10
CA VAL A 70 -20.97 -1.82 -9.13
C VAL A 70 -20.36 -2.40 -7.84
N LEU A 71 -19.78 -1.56 -6.97
CA LEU A 71 -19.05 -1.95 -5.76
C LEU A 71 -19.56 -1.19 -4.54
N GLY A 72 -19.94 -1.93 -3.50
CA GLY A 72 -20.39 -1.40 -2.22
C GLY A 72 -19.41 -1.73 -1.09
N VAL A 73 -19.92 -2.41 -0.08
CA VAL A 73 -19.14 -2.89 1.07
C VAL A 73 -18.91 -4.38 0.91
N GLU A 74 -17.71 -4.74 0.46
CA GLU A 74 -17.38 -6.08 0.01
C GLU A 74 -16.53 -6.84 1.02
N GLN A 75 -16.64 -8.17 0.97
CA GLN A 75 -15.74 -9.09 1.66
C GLN A 75 -14.73 -9.64 0.67
N ASP A 76 -13.45 -9.31 0.89
CA ASP A 76 -12.35 -9.74 0.03
C ASP A 76 -11.55 -10.86 0.70
N VAL A 77 -11.30 -11.96 -0.01
CA VAL A 77 -10.50 -13.08 0.48
C VAL A 77 -9.05 -12.87 0.08
N VAL A 78 -8.21 -12.54 1.05
CA VAL A 78 -6.80 -12.20 0.83
C VAL A 78 -5.91 -13.34 1.31
N LEU A 79 -5.05 -13.80 0.42
CA LEU A 79 -3.98 -14.75 0.70
C LEU A 79 -2.72 -13.99 1.10
N THR A 80 -2.18 -14.27 2.29
CA THR A 80 -0.95 -13.66 2.78
C THR A 80 0.14 -14.72 2.90
N PRO A 81 1.32 -14.52 2.28
CA PRO A 81 2.42 -15.48 2.44
C PRO A 81 2.90 -15.53 3.89
N THR A 82 3.68 -16.57 4.21
CA THR A 82 4.37 -16.63 5.50
C THR A 82 5.29 -15.42 5.64
N GLN A 83 5.12 -14.67 6.73
CA GLN A 83 5.88 -13.46 6.99
C GLN A 83 7.05 -13.77 7.93
N HIS A 84 8.24 -13.30 7.60
CA HIS A 84 9.35 -13.19 8.55
C HIS A 84 8.99 -12.20 9.68
N ASP A 85 9.67 -12.31 10.82
CA ASP A 85 9.43 -11.51 12.02
C ASP A 85 8.00 -11.69 12.56
N THR A 86 7.40 -12.85 12.31
CA THR A 86 6.11 -13.26 12.87
C THR A 86 6.20 -14.71 13.37
N PRO A 87 5.35 -15.16 14.31
CA PRO A 87 5.35 -16.55 14.75
C PRO A 87 5.18 -17.57 13.61
N GLY A 88 4.56 -17.16 12.49
CA GLY A 88 4.36 -18.00 11.32
C GLY A 88 5.65 -18.35 10.56
N GLU A 89 6.76 -17.64 10.80
CA GLU A 89 8.03 -17.91 10.13
C GLU A 89 8.58 -19.32 10.39
N ILE A 90 8.22 -19.91 11.53
CA ILE A 90 8.52 -21.30 11.88
C ILE A 90 7.47 -22.24 11.26
N ALA A 91 7.44 -22.29 9.93
CA ALA A 91 6.44 -22.99 9.14
C ALA A 91 6.73 -24.50 8.97
N GLN A 92 7.70 -24.82 8.11
CA GLN A 92 8.17 -26.19 7.79
C GLN A 92 9.65 -26.31 8.18
N PRO A 93 9.97 -26.85 9.37
CA PRO A 93 11.30 -26.70 9.96
C PRO A 93 12.38 -27.65 9.43
N PHE A 94 12.01 -28.75 8.76
CA PHE A 94 12.96 -29.81 8.40
C PHE A 94 13.08 -30.00 6.89
N ASP A 95 11.94 -30.15 6.21
CA ASP A 95 11.87 -30.45 4.78
C ASP A 95 10.76 -29.62 4.12
N VAL A 96 10.71 -29.67 2.80
CA VAL A 96 9.68 -29.03 1.98
C VAL A 96 8.63 -30.07 1.59
N ALA A 97 7.36 -29.77 1.85
CA ALA A 97 6.22 -30.55 1.40
C ALA A 97 5.16 -29.67 0.72
N ASP A 98 4.58 -30.19 -0.36
CA ASP A 98 3.55 -29.52 -1.17
C ASP A 98 2.15 -30.12 -0.92
N TRP A 99 1.27 -29.31 -0.35
CA TRP A 99 -0.11 -29.69 -0.07
C TRP A 99 -0.93 -29.98 -1.33
N LYS A 100 -0.62 -29.37 -2.48
CA LYS A 100 -1.30 -29.67 -3.75
C LYS A 100 -1.00 -31.07 -4.27
N ARG A 101 0.13 -31.64 -3.84
CA ARG A 101 0.56 -33.02 -4.19
C ARG A 101 0.12 -34.05 -3.15
N GLY A 102 -0.56 -33.63 -2.09
CA GLY A 102 -0.97 -34.49 -0.98
C GLY A 102 0.18 -34.90 -0.06
N GLU A 103 1.32 -34.20 -0.11
CA GLU A 103 2.49 -34.50 0.72
C GLU A 103 2.31 -34.00 2.16
N ILE A 104 1.42 -33.01 2.35
CA ILE A 104 1.09 -32.40 3.65
C ILE A 104 -0.33 -31.81 3.62
N GLU A 105 -0.96 -31.68 4.79
CA GLU A 105 -2.27 -31.00 4.91
C GLU A 105 -2.17 -29.50 4.59
N PRO A 106 -3.16 -28.89 3.91
CA PRO A 106 -3.22 -27.46 3.65
C PRO A 106 -3.68 -26.68 4.88
N ILE A 107 -2.72 -26.22 5.69
CA ILE A 107 -2.94 -25.47 6.93
C ILE A 107 -2.60 -23.99 6.66
N PRO A 108 -3.60 -23.08 6.61
CA PRO A 108 -3.39 -21.66 6.39
C PRO A 108 -2.40 -21.04 7.39
N GLY A 109 -1.42 -20.30 6.87
CA GLY A 109 -0.39 -19.65 7.66
C GLY A 109 0.74 -20.57 8.13
N ARG A 110 0.76 -21.84 7.67
CA ARG A 110 1.84 -22.79 7.98
C ARG A 110 2.32 -23.56 6.76
N THR A 111 1.44 -24.30 6.10
CA THR A 111 1.81 -25.13 4.93
C THR A 111 1.20 -24.58 3.63
N MET A 112 0.32 -23.58 3.75
CA MET A 112 -0.16 -22.75 2.66
C MET A 112 -0.27 -21.28 3.14
N PRO A 113 -0.47 -20.29 2.25
CA PRO A 113 -0.70 -18.90 2.65
C PRO A 113 -1.83 -18.77 3.67
N ALA A 114 -1.71 -17.82 4.60
CA ALA A 114 -2.81 -17.47 5.49
C ALA A 114 -3.99 -16.96 4.65
N VAL A 115 -5.21 -17.35 5.03
CA VAL A 115 -6.44 -16.93 4.36
C VAL A 115 -7.18 -16.00 5.30
N SER A 116 -7.38 -14.75 4.88
CA SER A 116 -8.05 -13.72 5.68
C SER A 116 -9.19 -13.09 4.90
N VAL A 117 -10.22 -12.62 5.61
CA VAL A 117 -11.32 -11.84 5.02
C VAL A 117 -11.12 -10.38 5.37
N VAL A 118 -10.95 -9.53 4.36
CA VAL A 118 -10.78 -8.09 4.50
C VAL A 118 -12.04 -7.38 4.04
N LYS A 119 -12.66 -6.59 4.92
CA LYS A 119 -13.82 -5.77 4.58
C LYS A 119 -13.37 -4.48 3.87
N ARG A 120 -13.81 -4.28 2.63
CA ARG A 120 -13.52 -3.09 1.82
C ARG A 120 -14.79 -2.27 1.61
N ASP A 121 -14.72 -0.98 1.87
CA ASP A 121 -15.84 -0.05 1.71
C ASP A 121 -15.48 0.91 0.57
N TYR A 122 -15.77 0.48 -0.66
CA TYR A 122 -15.31 1.17 -1.86
C TYR A 122 -15.92 2.57 -2.03
N PRO A 123 -17.21 2.81 -1.73
CA PRO A 123 -17.80 4.16 -1.75
C PRO A 123 -17.11 5.15 -0.81
N ASN A 124 -16.45 4.67 0.25
CA ASN A 124 -15.77 5.51 1.23
C ASN A 124 -14.23 5.51 1.09
N LEU A 125 -13.69 5.07 -0.06
CA LEU A 125 -12.23 5.01 -0.27
C LEU A 125 -11.56 6.37 -0.04
N TYR A 126 -12.12 7.44 -0.60
CA TYR A 126 -11.57 8.79 -0.45
C TYR A 126 -11.54 9.23 1.00
N ALA A 127 -12.65 9.05 1.73
CA ALA A 127 -12.75 9.40 3.14
C ALA A 127 -11.69 8.65 3.98
N ARG A 128 -11.45 7.37 3.66
CA ARG A 128 -10.40 6.56 4.31
C ARG A 128 -8.99 7.00 3.93
N PHE A 129 -8.75 7.36 2.67
CA PHE A 129 -7.43 7.83 2.21
C PHE A 129 -7.03 9.15 2.88
N THR A 130 -7.99 10.03 3.16
CA THR A 130 -7.74 11.35 3.76
C THR A 130 -7.84 11.39 5.28
N ALA A 131 -7.82 10.22 5.95
CA ALA A 131 -7.92 10.12 7.39
C ALA A 131 -6.99 9.03 7.94
N LEU A 132 -6.55 9.19 9.19
CA LEU A 132 -5.91 8.10 9.91
C LEU A 132 -6.98 7.12 10.41
N GLY A 133 -6.86 5.85 10.03
CA GLY A 133 -7.84 4.81 10.39
C GLY A 133 -7.83 4.44 11.88
N PRO A 134 -8.90 3.81 12.39
CA PRO A 134 -9.06 3.52 13.82
C PRO A 134 -8.13 2.42 14.35
N LEU A 135 -7.57 1.58 13.46
CA LEU A 135 -6.73 0.44 13.85
C LEU A 135 -5.45 0.84 14.59
N MET A 136 -4.96 2.07 14.40
CA MET A 136 -3.83 2.58 15.19
C MET A 136 -4.13 2.61 16.69
N THR A 137 -5.38 2.89 17.07
CA THR A 137 -5.84 2.92 18.47
C THR A 137 -6.34 1.54 18.92
N GLU A 138 -7.03 0.81 18.06
CA GLU A 138 -7.63 -0.49 18.41
C GLU A 138 -6.60 -1.64 18.47
N ALA A 139 -5.69 -1.69 17.49
CA ALA A 139 -4.69 -2.76 17.35
C ALA A 139 -3.28 -2.32 17.78
N GLY A 140 -3.00 -1.01 17.79
CA GLY A 140 -1.69 -0.45 18.07
C GLY A 140 -0.83 -0.30 16.81
N ASN A 141 0.49 -0.30 17.00
CA ASN A 141 1.48 -0.22 15.93
C ASN A 141 2.62 -1.22 16.17
N GLY A 142 3.38 -1.54 15.13
CA GLY A 142 4.44 -2.53 15.25
C GLY A 142 5.19 -2.78 13.95
N GLY A 143 6.19 -3.64 14.05
CA GLY A 143 7.06 -4.06 12.96
C GLY A 143 8.28 -4.78 13.50
N LYS A 144 8.96 -5.58 12.68
CA LYS A 144 10.19 -6.31 13.07
C LYS A 144 10.00 -7.14 14.36
N GLY A 145 8.89 -7.87 14.45
CA GLY A 145 8.61 -8.82 15.54
C GLY A 145 8.15 -8.20 16.86
N ILE A 146 7.97 -6.87 16.91
CA ILE A 146 7.55 -6.15 18.12
C ILE A 146 6.29 -5.31 17.88
N ASN A 147 5.49 -5.15 18.93
CA ASN A 147 4.26 -4.35 18.93
C ASN A 147 4.21 -3.43 20.16
N TRP A 148 3.58 -2.27 20.01
CA TRP A 148 3.33 -1.32 21.09
C TRP A 148 1.97 -0.64 20.94
N LYS A 149 1.40 -0.20 22.07
CA LYS A 149 0.16 0.57 22.07
C LYS A 149 0.46 1.99 21.59
N THR A 150 -0.34 2.50 20.66
CA THR A 150 -0.25 3.85 20.08
C THR A 150 -1.52 4.62 20.39
#